data_AF-A0A7V0MEI6-F1
#
_entry.id   AF-A0A7V0MEI6-F1
#
_cell.length_a   1.000
_cell.length_b   1.000
_cell.length_c   1.000
_cell.angle_alpha   90.00
_cell.angle_beta   90.00
_cell.angle_gamma   90.00
#
_symmetry.space_group_name_H-M   'P 1'
#
loop_
_entity.id
_entity.type
_entity.pdbx_description
1 polymer ?
#
loop_
_entity_poly.entity_id
_entity_poly.type
_entity_poly.pdbx_seq_one_letter_code
_entity_poly.pdbx_strand_id
1 'polypeptide(L)'
;MEKLVTAAEKIGRYLASRKLSTSQIRNIFGEIKRMDASGYDHSRLILLKPRLAYAAGRHGGAVKDLQSILVTAIDKVDNPDKFRNFVNFFEAIMAYHREAGGK
;
A
#
# COMPACT_ATOMS: atom_id res chain seq x y z
N MET A 1 15.92 4.57 5.65
CA MET A 1 14.60 5.23 5.75
C MET A 1 14.40 6.25 4.62
N GLU A 2 15.35 7.15 4.37
CA GLU A 2 15.24 8.22 3.34
C GLU A 2 14.83 7.73 1.94
N LYS A 3 15.44 6.64 1.45
CA LYS A 3 15.09 6.05 0.13
C LYS A 3 13.64 5.58 0.03
N LEU A 4 13.04 5.09 1.13
CA LEU A 4 11.65 4.66 1.16
C LEU A 4 10.69 5.86 1.13
N VAL A 5 11.06 6.96 1.78
CA VAL A 5 10.27 8.20 1.79
C VAL A 5 10.23 8.81 0.38
N THR A 6 11.38 8.92 -0.29
CA THR A 6 11.44 9.42 -1.68
C THR A 6 10.66 8.52 -2.64
N ALA A 7 10.71 7.19 -2.46
CA ALA A 7 9.90 6.27 -3.25
C ALA A 7 8.40 6.47 -2.98
N ALA A 8 8.01 6.59 -1.72
CA ALA A 8 6.64 6.82 -1.31
C ALA A 8 6.08 8.15 -1.85
N GLU A 9 6.91 9.20 -1.90
CA GLU A 9 6.56 10.49 -2.49
C GLU A 9 6.21 10.34 -3.98
N LYS A 10 7.13 9.75 -4.76
CA LYS A 10 6.93 9.53 -6.20
C LYS A 10 5.68 8.69 -6.46
N ILE A 11 5.47 7.64 -5.68
CA ILE A 11 4.32 6.75 -5.79
C ILE A 11 3.03 7.49 -5.41
N GLY A 12 2.99 8.21 -4.28
CA GLY A 12 1.82 8.93 -3.81
C GLY A 12 1.34 9.95 -4.84
N ARG A 13 2.26 10.77 -5.36
CA ARG A 13 2.00 11.75 -6.43
C ARG A 13 1.52 11.09 -7.72
N TYR A 14 2.15 9.99 -8.13
CA TYR A 14 1.72 9.22 -9.29
C TYR A 14 0.30 8.66 -9.11
N LEU A 15 -0.03 8.07 -7.97
CA LEU A 15 -1.37 7.53 -7.73
C LEU A 15 -2.44 8.64 -7.71
N ALA A 16 -2.08 9.84 -7.22
CA ALA A 16 -2.95 11.01 -7.25
C ALA A 16 -3.19 11.50 -8.68
N SER A 17 -2.14 11.58 -9.51
CA SER A 17 -2.27 11.95 -10.93
C SER A 17 -3.09 10.92 -11.74
N ARG A 18 -3.13 9.68 -11.27
CA ARG A 18 -3.96 8.59 -11.82
C ARG A 18 -5.39 8.58 -11.28
N LYS A 19 -5.78 9.58 -10.48
CA LYS A 19 -7.11 9.75 -9.88
C LYS A 19 -7.54 8.57 -9.00
N LEU A 20 -6.58 7.89 -8.36
CA LEU A 20 -6.91 6.88 -7.36
C LEU A 20 -7.62 7.53 -6.18
N SER A 21 -8.77 7.00 -5.76
CA SER A 21 -9.52 7.65 -4.68
C SER A 21 -8.94 7.36 -3.30
N THR A 22 -9.10 8.30 -2.37
CA THR A 22 -8.69 8.10 -0.97
C THR A 22 -9.44 6.91 -0.34
N SER A 23 -10.69 6.67 -0.73
CA SER A 23 -11.47 5.53 -0.22
C SER A 23 -10.91 4.19 -0.68
N GLN A 24 -10.47 4.08 -1.93
CA GLN A 24 -9.85 2.87 -2.45
C GLN A 24 -8.54 2.54 -1.73
N ILE A 25 -7.70 3.55 -1.49
CA ILE A 25 -6.44 3.39 -0.74
C ILE A 25 -6.73 3.00 0.71
N ARG A 26 -7.63 3.71 1.39
CA ARG A 26 -7.98 3.44 2.80
C ARG A 26 -8.57 2.05 3.00
N ASN A 27 -9.40 1.56 2.08
CA ASN A 27 -9.98 0.23 2.19
C ASN A 27 -8.90 -0.87 2.20
N ILE A 28 -7.86 -0.72 1.38
CA ILE A 28 -6.72 -1.65 1.35
C ILE A 28 -5.87 -1.48 2.61
N PHE A 29 -5.55 -0.24 2.97
CA PHE A 29 -4.68 0.07 4.12
C PHE A 29 -5.28 -0.36 5.46
N GLY A 30 -6.60 -0.21 5.64
CA GLY A 30 -7.28 -0.60 6.87
C GLY A 30 -7.12 -2.07 7.21
N GLU A 31 -6.96 -2.94 6.21
CA GLU A 31 -6.67 -4.36 6.44
C GLU A 31 -5.26 -4.60 6.96
N ILE A 32 -4.28 -3.89 6.39
CA ILE A 32 -2.88 -3.94 6.83
C ILE A 32 -2.75 -3.42 8.27
N LYS A 33 -3.46 -2.34 8.62
CA LYS A 33 -3.48 -1.82 9.99
C LYS A 33 -4.12 -2.76 11.00
N ARG A 34 -5.10 -3.56 10.60
CA ARG A 34 -5.63 -4.63 11.48
C ARG A 34 -4.60 -5.73 11.73
N MET A 35 -3.74 -6.04 10.75
CA MET A 35 -2.62 -6.97 10.97
C MET A 35 -1.57 -6.36 11.89
N ASP A 36 -1.21 -5.09 11.67
CA ASP A 36 -0.31 -4.32 12.56
C ASP A 36 -0.77 -4.35 14.02
N ALA A 37 -2.06 -4.13 14.28
CA ALA A 37 -2.63 -4.19 15.62
C ALA A 37 -2.70 -5.60 16.23
N SER A 38 -2.74 -6.67 15.42
CA SER A 38 -2.81 -8.06 15.89
C SER A 38 -1.46 -8.78 15.93
N GLY A 39 -0.38 -8.10 15.54
CA GLY A 39 0.96 -8.65 15.44
C GLY A 39 1.27 -9.19 14.03
N TYR A 40 2.57 -9.18 13.71
CA TYR A 40 3.06 -9.67 12.41
C TYR A 40 2.74 -11.16 12.22
N ASP A 41 2.01 -11.45 11.15
CA ASP A 41 1.72 -12.80 10.67
C ASP A 41 2.05 -12.86 9.18
N HIS A 42 3.12 -13.58 8.85
CA HIS A 42 3.61 -13.70 7.48
C HIS A 42 2.59 -14.36 6.55
N SER A 43 1.88 -15.38 7.03
CA SER A 43 0.87 -16.10 6.25
C SER A 43 -0.31 -15.20 5.91
N ARG A 44 -0.81 -14.44 6.90
CA ARG A 44 -1.89 -13.45 6.68
C ARG A 44 -1.45 -12.33 5.72
N LEU A 45 -0.19 -11.90 5.81
CA LEU A 45 0.35 -10.90 4.89
C LEU A 45 0.39 -11.41 3.45
N ILE A 46 0.82 -12.66 3.21
CA ILE A 46 0.83 -13.27 1.87
C ILE A 46 -0.61 -13.36 1.31
N LEU A 47 -1.58 -13.69 2.15
CA LEU A 47 -2.99 -13.78 1.75
C LEU A 47 -3.62 -12.44 1.33
N LEU A 48 -2.95 -11.31 1.54
CA LEU A 48 -3.38 -10.04 0.94
C LEU A 48 -3.23 -10.03 -0.58
N LYS A 49 -2.23 -10.72 -1.15
CA LYS A 49 -1.97 -10.70 -2.59
C LYS A 49 -3.19 -11.10 -3.45
N PRO A 50 -3.89 -12.23 -3.21
CA PRO A 50 -5.08 -12.57 -3.99
C PRO A 50 -6.22 -11.56 -3.80
N ARG A 51 -6.36 -10.97 -2.61
CA ARG A 51 -7.38 -9.93 -2.36
C ARG A 51 -7.09 -8.63 -3.12
N LEU A 52 -5.82 -8.23 -3.14
CA LEU A 52 -5.35 -7.10 -3.95
C LEU A 52 -5.58 -7.37 -5.45
N ALA A 53 -5.29 -8.58 -5.92
CA ALA A 53 -5.55 -8.98 -7.30
C ALA A 53 -7.03 -8.89 -7.66
N TYR A 54 -7.93 -9.33 -6.77
CA TYR A 54 -9.36 -9.19 -6.96
C TYR A 54 -9.80 -7.71 -7.00
N ALA A 55 -9.31 -6.88 -6.08
CA ALA A 55 -9.61 -5.45 -6.07
C ALA A 55 -9.13 -4.76 -7.36
N ALA A 56 -7.93 -5.11 -7.84
CA ALA A 56 -7.39 -4.62 -9.10
C ALA A 56 -8.21 -5.08 -10.31
N GLY A 57 -8.70 -6.33 -10.33
CA GLY A 57 -9.57 -6.84 -11.39
C GLY A 57 -10.95 -6.15 -11.41
N ARG A 58 -11.50 -5.83 -10.22
CA ARG A 58 -12.80 -5.16 -10.09
C ARG A 58 -12.76 -3.68 -10.48
N HIS A 59 -11.72 -2.96 -10.07
CA HIS A 59 -11.66 -1.50 -10.22
C HIS A 59 -10.75 -1.03 -11.37
N GLY A 60 -9.78 -1.85 -11.78
CA GLY A 60 -8.84 -1.52 -12.86
C GLY A 60 -7.98 -0.28 -12.59
N GLY A 61 -7.36 0.24 -13.65
CA GLY A 61 -6.65 1.53 -13.65
C GLY A 61 -5.63 1.68 -12.51
N ALA A 62 -5.72 2.79 -11.78
CA ALA A 62 -4.80 3.14 -10.70
C ALA A 62 -4.79 2.13 -9.53
N VAL A 63 -5.86 1.33 -9.36
CA VAL A 63 -5.90 0.26 -8.35
C VAL A 63 -4.97 -0.88 -8.74
N LYS A 64 -4.83 -1.17 -10.04
CA LYS A 64 -3.86 -2.16 -10.54
C LYS A 64 -2.42 -1.69 -10.31
N ASP A 65 -2.18 -0.39 -10.51
CA ASP A 65 -0.87 0.21 -10.27
C ASP A 65 -0.50 0.11 -8.76
N LEU A 66 -1.42 0.50 -7.86
CA LEU A 66 -1.24 0.34 -6.41
C LEU A 66 -1.04 -1.14 -6.02
N GLN A 67 -1.83 -2.06 -6.58
CA GLN A 67 -1.69 -3.49 -6.31
C GLN A 67 -0.29 -4.01 -6.67
N SER A 68 0.24 -3.62 -7.83
CA SER A 68 1.56 -4.08 -8.30
C SER A 68 2.68 -3.62 -7.35
N ILE A 69 2.57 -2.37 -6.88
CA ILE A 69 3.48 -1.79 -5.88
C ILE A 69 3.40 -2.56 -4.56
N LEU A 70 2.17 -2.80 -4.06
CA LEU A 70 1.97 -3.47 -2.77
C LEU A 70 2.40 -4.92 -2.79
N VAL A 71 2.15 -5.67 -3.87
CA VAL A 71 2.62 -7.06 -4.01
C VAL A 71 4.15 -7.11 -3.96
N THR A 72 4.82 -6.24 -4.72
CA THR A 72 6.28 -6.15 -4.73
C THR A 72 6.83 -5.80 -3.33
N ALA A 73 6.16 -4.90 -2.61
CA ALA A 73 6.56 -4.54 -1.26
C ALA A 73 6.35 -5.70 -0.27
N ILE A 74 5.22 -6.41 -0.36
CA ILE A 74 4.92 -7.60 0.46
C ILE A 74 5.98 -8.69 0.24
N ASP A 75 6.44 -8.90 -0.99
CA ASP A 75 7.49 -9.88 -1.32
C ASP A 75 8.83 -9.61 -0.62
N LYS A 76 9.04 -8.40 -0.10
CA LYS A 76 10.25 -8.02 0.64
C LYS A 76 10.10 -8.16 2.15
N VAL A 77 8.92 -8.51 2.66
CA VAL A 77 8.63 -8.60 4.09
C VAL A 77 8.78 -10.03 4.59
N ASP A 78 9.94 -10.31 5.20
CA ASP A 78 10.27 -11.63 5.77
C ASP A 78 10.39 -11.63 7.31
N ASN A 79 10.20 -10.48 7.96
CA ASN A 79 10.27 -10.34 9.41
C ASN A 79 9.43 -9.16 9.93
N PRO A 80 9.18 -9.08 11.25
CA PRO A 80 8.40 -8.01 11.87
C PRO A 80 8.92 -6.59 11.61
N ASP A 81 10.25 -6.38 11.61
CA ASP A 81 10.84 -5.06 11.38
C ASP A 81 10.58 -4.57 9.95
N LYS A 82 10.73 -5.47 8.97
CA LYS A 82 10.38 -5.17 7.57
C LYS A 82 8.88 -4.96 7.40
N PHE A 83 8.05 -5.65 8.17
CA PHE A 83 6.60 -5.40 8.16
C PHE A 83 6.27 -4.00 8.68
N ARG A 84 6.89 -3.56 9.78
CA ARG A 84 6.76 -2.19 10.28
C ARG A 84 7.24 -1.15 9.26
N ASN A 85 8.36 -1.43 8.56
CA ASN A 85 8.82 -0.57 7.46
C ASN A 85 7.83 -0.53 6.29
N PHE A 86 7.17 -1.65 5.97
CA PHE A 86 6.11 -1.70 4.96
C PHE A 86 4.89 -0.87 5.36
N VAL A 87 4.45 -0.95 6.63
CA VAL A 87 3.35 -0.12 7.15
C VAL A 87 3.71 1.36 7.04
N ASN A 88 4.89 1.77 7.52
CA ASN A 88 5.37 3.15 7.44
C ASN A 88 5.48 3.65 5.99
N PHE A 89 5.96 2.79 5.08
CA PHE A 89 6.05 3.10 3.65
C PHE A 89 4.66 3.36 3.04
N PHE A 90 3.66 2.56 3.40
CA PHE A 90 2.31 2.76 2.90
C PHE A 90 1.65 4.01 3.52
N GLU A 91 1.88 4.29 4.80
CA GLU A 91 1.46 5.54 5.44
C GLU A 91 2.06 6.77 4.72
N ALA A 92 3.34 6.70 4.34
CA ALA A 92 3.98 7.76 3.56
C ALA A 92 3.33 7.92 2.16
N ILE A 93 3.02 6.83 1.45
CA ILE A 93 2.31 6.90 0.17
C ILE A 93 0.97 7.61 0.33
N MET A 94 0.20 7.29 1.37
CA MET A 94 -1.07 7.95 1.66
C MET A 94 -0.92 9.45 1.94
N ALA A 95 0.11 9.82 2.72
CA ALA A 95 0.39 11.21 3.03
C ALA A 95 0.71 12.01 1.76
N TYR A 96 1.60 11.51 0.90
CA TYR A 96 1.98 12.17 -0.35
C TYR A 96 0.87 12.14 -1.41
N HIS A 97 0.05 11.09 -1.45
CA HIS A 97 -1.15 11.06 -2.29
C HIS A 97 -2.12 12.18 -1.92
N ARG A 98 -2.34 12.38 -0.61
CA ARG A 98 -3.20 13.45 -0.11
C ARG A 98 -2.61 14.84 -0.33
N GLU A 99 -1.30 14.99 -0.10
CA GLU A 99 -0.54 16.22 -0.41
C GLU A 99 -0.71 16.63 -1.87
N ALA A 100 -0.64 15.67 -2.79
CA ALA A 100 -0.80 15.87 -4.22
C ALA A 100 -2.26 16.12 -4.69
N GLY A 101 -3.21 16.28 -3.77
CA GLY A 101 -4.61 16.58 -4.09
C GLY A 101 -5.48 15.38 -4.42
N GLY A 102 -5.05 14.15 -4.05
CA GLY A 102 -5.88 12.95 -4.13
C GLY A 102 -7.21 13.11 -3.38
N LYS A 103 -8.32 12.68 -3.99
CA LYS A 103 -9.68 12.82 -3.46
C LYS A 103 -10.26 11.49 -3.00
#